data_AF-A0A4V2A7X3-F1
#
_entry.id   AF-A0A4V2A7X3-F1
#
_cell.length_a   1.000
_cell.length_b   1.000
_cell.length_c   1.000
_cell.angle_alpha   90.00
_cell.angle_beta   90.00
_cell.angle_gamma   90.00
#
_symmetry.space_group_name_H-M   'P 1'
#
loop_
_entity.id
_entity.type
_entity.pdbx_description
1 polymer ?
#
loop_
_entity_poly.entity_id
_entity_poly.type
_entity_poly.pdbx_seq_one_letter_code
_entity_poly.pdbx_strand_id
1 'polypeptide(L)'
;MKSGNAQEASIIPQQMRCEYLDNPTGLDVLRPRLSWTLKAADSLGFGQQQTAYRILVAGTSKILKGNKGDVWDSGWINSAQMQLIDYKGKQLQSDRTYFWKVAVKDEKGKVSAWSKPAYWSTGLFNQSEWQAKWIGTAQVFDPKQSDCNVVDPWLRKVFNLKTKPARATFFVASVGYHEVYVNGKRIGNDILSPSVTDHSKRARYVAYDIAGHLMPGKNVIAIWLGTSWSIFGPYNIKDRPNTPIVIAQASINGNVIVTDESWKTHESPNKLLGVWDFGKMGGEIWDARKEIPEWNTLECNETNWKAAVVYEPNLILSAQQVEPNRLFNEITPTDIVERPDGSYRVDMGVNFAGWTSINVSGNPGDKIEFLFSERAQDDMTFSLRSAFIIGSTGKGTFKNRFNYSSARWITIKGLKNKPALSDIKGWMIRTNFANASTFECADTLQNWIYNTVKWT
;
A
#
# COMPACT_ATOMS: atom_id res chain seq x y z
N MET A 1 -47.49 34.77 16.65
CA MET A 1 -46.67 33.71 17.27
C MET A 1 -45.33 33.67 16.56
N LYS A 2 -44.26 34.16 17.20
CA LYS A 2 -42.90 34.05 16.67
C LYS A 2 -42.52 32.57 16.71
N SER A 3 -42.23 31.99 15.55
CA SER A 3 -41.59 30.69 15.43
C SER A 3 -40.28 30.72 16.23
N GLY A 4 -40.26 30.12 17.41
CA GLY A 4 -39.04 29.98 18.18
C GLY A 4 -38.04 29.20 17.34
N ASN A 5 -36.92 29.82 16.98
CA ASN A 5 -35.79 29.13 16.39
C ASN A 5 -35.44 27.97 17.32
N ALA A 6 -35.72 26.74 16.89
CA ALA A 6 -35.25 25.55 17.58
C ALA A 6 -33.73 25.63 17.58
N GLN A 7 -33.16 26.06 18.71
CA GLN A 7 -31.74 26.32 18.82
C GLN A 7 -31.00 25.00 18.60
N GLU A 8 -30.11 24.97 17.60
CA GLU A 8 -29.37 23.78 17.17
C GLU A 8 -28.51 23.19 18.30
N ALA A 9 -28.08 21.93 18.13
CA ALA A 9 -27.19 21.28 19.09
C ALA A 9 -25.82 21.96 19.11
N SER A 10 -25.18 22.00 20.27
CA SER A 10 -23.87 22.66 20.45
C SER A 10 -22.70 21.91 19.78
N ILE A 11 -22.91 20.65 19.37
CA ILE A 11 -21.90 19.76 18.81
C ILE A 11 -22.42 18.96 17.61
N ILE A 12 -21.52 18.62 16.69
CA ILE A 12 -21.81 17.80 15.51
C ILE A 12 -20.71 16.73 15.36
N PRO A 13 -21.06 15.45 15.13
CA PRO A 13 -20.07 14.39 14.93
C PRO A 13 -19.32 14.57 13.59
N GLN A 14 -18.00 14.35 13.62
CA GLN A 14 -17.09 14.45 12.48
C GLN A 14 -15.96 13.42 12.57
N GLN A 15 -15.08 13.40 11.55
CA GLN A 15 -13.90 12.51 11.48
C GLN A 15 -14.24 11.05 11.81
N MET A 16 -15.24 10.53 11.11
CA MET A 16 -15.72 9.17 11.26
C MET A 16 -14.60 8.19 10.93
N ARG A 17 -14.39 7.17 11.78
CA ARG A 17 -13.39 6.13 11.58
C ARG A 17 -13.96 4.76 11.90
N CYS A 18 -13.49 3.75 11.19
CA CYS A 18 -13.78 2.34 11.43
C CYS A 18 -12.43 1.63 11.60
N GLU A 19 -12.20 0.95 12.73
CA GLU A 19 -10.90 0.36 13.06
C GLU A 19 -9.73 1.35 12.90
N TYR A 20 -9.91 2.58 13.41
CA TYR A 20 -8.99 3.73 13.28
C TYR A 20 -8.81 4.31 11.87
N LEU A 21 -9.28 3.64 10.83
CA LEU A 21 -9.10 4.01 9.44
C LEU A 21 -10.26 4.85 8.90
N ASP A 22 -9.97 5.71 7.92
CA ASP A 22 -10.98 6.43 7.15
C ASP A 22 -11.45 5.57 5.98
N ASN A 23 -12.75 5.30 5.96
CA ASN A 23 -13.43 4.49 4.95
C ASN A 23 -12.69 3.20 4.50
N PRO A 24 -12.28 2.33 5.44
CA PRO A 24 -11.42 1.19 5.12
C PRO A 24 -12.11 0.18 4.21
N THR A 25 -11.31 -0.48 3.38
CA THR A 25 -11.77 -1.50 2.44
C THR A 25 -11.19 -2.87 2.77
N GLY A 26 -12.03 -3.91 2.69
CA GLY A 26 -11.61 -5.29 2.83
C GLY A 26 -11.33 -5.76 4.25
N LEU A 27 -11.97 -5.17 5.27
CA LEU A 27 -11.79 -5.59 6.67
C LEU A 27 -12.36 -6.99 6.95
N ASP A 28 -11.61 -7.84 7.64
CA ASP A 28 -12.06 -9.16 8.13
C ASP A 28 -12.53 -9.13 9.60
N VAL A 29 -12.84 -7.94 10.13
CA VAL A 29 -13.37 -7.79 11.49
C VAL A 29 -14.88 -8.00 11.49
N LEU A 30 -15.37 -9.04 12.18
CA LEU A 30 -16.81 -9.36 12.26
C LEU A 30 -17.62 -8.30 13.02
N ARG A 31 -16.99 -7.62 13.97
CA ARG A 31 -17.59 -6.54 14.78
C ARG A 31 -16.66 -5.33 14.75
N PRO A 32 -16.64 -4.57 13.64
CA PRO A 32 -15.76 -3.42 13.52
C PRO A 32 -16.11 -2.36 14.56
N ARG A 33 -15.10 -1.65 15.03
CA ARG A 33 -15.18 -0.60 16.03
C ARG A 33 -15.29 0.76 15.35
N LEU A 34 -16.28 1.52 15.76
CA LEU A 34 -16.63 2.81 15.16
C LEU A 34 -16.21 3.95 16.10
N SER A 35 -15.54 4.95 15.54
CA SER A 35 -15.11 6.15 16.25
C SER A 35 -15.54 7.42 15.53
N TRP A 36 -15.76 8.49 16.29
CA TRP A 36 -15.97 9.84 15.76
C TRP A 36 -15.38 10.87 16.73
N THR A 37 -15.12 12.07 16.23
CA THR A 37 -14.81 13.25 17.05
C THR A 37 -15.98 14.23 16.98
N LEU A 38 -15.95 15.26 17.82
CA LEU A 38 -16.98 16.30 17.86
C LEU A 38 -16.43 17.60 17.31
N LYS A 39 -17.27 18.31 16.56
CA LYS A 39 -17.07 19.70 16.17
C LYS A 39 -18.01 20.57 16.99
N ALA A 40 -17.48 21.59 17.63
CA ALA A 40 -18.30 22.65 18.22
C ALA A 40 -19.09 23.39 17.12
N ALA A 41 -20.39 23.59 17.33
CA ALA A 41 -21.21 24.45 16.47
C ALA A 41 -20.87 25.94 16.72
N ASP A 42 -20.58 26.28 17.98
CA ASP A 42 -20.05 27.56 18.41
C ASP A 42 -18.67 27.34 19.06
N SER A 43 -17.61 27.86 18.43
CA SER A 43 -16.23 27.72 18.90
C SER A 43 -15.91 28.52 20.16
N LEU A 44 -16.77 29.46 20.57
CA LEU A 44 -16.62 30.22 21.81
C LEU A 44 -17.37 29.58 22.99
N GLY A 45 -18.15 28.54 22.73
CA GLY A 45 -18.88 27.82 23.76
C GLY A 45 -17.97 26.97 24.65
N PHE A 46 -18.29 26.89 25.95
CA PHE A 46 -17.58 26.07 26.93
C PHE A 46 -18.48 24.95 27.46
N GLY A 47 -17.87 23.84 27.91
CA GLY A 47 -18.59 22.73 28.54
C GLY A 47 -19.50 21.92 27.59
N GLN A 48 -19.30 22.06 26.28
CA GLN A 48 -20.01 21.29 25.27
C GLN A 48 -19.60 19.82 25.34
N GLN A 49 -20.57 18.92 25.36
CA GLN A 49 -20.30 17.49 25.49
C GLN A 49 -21.39 16.63 24.87
N GLN A 50 -21.01 15.42 24.47
CA GLN A 50 -21.95 14.38 24.09
C GLN A 50 -22.54 13.72 25.35
N THR A 51 -23.86 13.61 25.41
CA THR A 51 -24.59 12.87 26.45
C THR A 51 -25.20 11.57 25.95
N ALA A 52 -25.46 11.48 24.65
CA ALA A 52 -25.96 10.27 24.00
C ALA A 52 -25.54 10.22 22.52
N TYR A 53 -25.58 9.02 21.93
CA TYR A 53 -25.37 8.83 20.49
C TYR A 53 -26.39 7.87 19.88
N ARG A 54 -26.54 7.95 18.56
CA ARG A 54 -27.25 6.98 17.74
C ARG A 54 -26.48 6.72 16.45
N ILE A 55 -26.24 5.45 16.16
CA ILE A 55 -25.54 4.97 14.98
C ILE A 55 -26.55 4.32 14.04
N LEU A 56 -26.48 4.68 12.76
CA LEU A 56 -27.18 3.96 11.69
C LEU A 56 -26.15 3.31 10.79
N VAL A 57 -26.36 2.04 10.46
CA VAL A 57 -25.61 1.29 9.44
C VAL A 57 -26.60 0.71 8.45
N ALA A 58 -26.31 0.91 7.16
CA ALA A 58 -27.13 0.41 6.07
C ALA A 58 -26.30 -0.34 5.03
N GLY A 59 -26.94 -1.30 4.35
CA GLY A 59 -26.31 -2.07 3.27
C GLY A 59 -26.12 -1.27 1.97
N THR A 60 -26.79 -0.12 1.83
CA THR A 60 -26.63 0.77 0.68
C THR A 60 -26.66 2.24 1.09
N SER A 61 -25.98 3.10 0.33
CA SER A 61 -26.01 4.54 0.54
C SER A 61 -27.41 5.13 0.38
N LYS A 62 -28.26 4.55 -0.49
CA LYS A 62 -29.65 4.98 -0.70
C LYS A 62 -30.50 4.80 0.56
N ILE A 63 -30.38 3.64 1.24
CA ILE A 63 -31.12 3.38 2.47
C ILE A 63 -30.65 4.34 3.58
N LEU A 64 -29.34 4.53 3.72
CA LEU A 64 -28.78 5.43 4.72
C LEU A 64 -29.21 6.90 4.51
N LYS A 65 -29.31 7.36 3.25
CA LYS A 65 -29.83 8.69 2.91
C LYS A 65 -31.27 8.89 3.38
N GLY A 66 -32.07 7.82 3.43
CA GLY A 66 -33.41 7.82 4.01
C GLY A 66 -33.46 7.77 5.54
N ASN A 67 -32.33 7.97 6.24
CA ASN A 67 -32.20 7.85 7.71
C ASN A 67 -32.64 6.48 8.25
N LYS A 68 -32.40 5.41 7.49
CA LYS A 68 -32.70 4.04 7.90
C LYS A 68 -31.39 3.26 8.07
N GLY A 69 -31.32 2.46 9.13
CA GLY A 69 -30.23 1.51 9.37
C GLY A 69 -30.75 0.08 9.26
N ASP A 70 -30.90 -0.44 8.05
CA ASP A 70 -31.43 -1.80 7.81
C ASP A 70 -30.49 -2.91 8.30
N VAL A 71 -29.21 -2.57 8.48
CA VAL A 71 -28.17 -3.46 9.01
C VAL A 71 -27.99 -3.25 10.52
N TRP A 72 -27.98 -2.00 10.98
CA TRP A 72 -27.97 -1.66 12.40
C TRP A 72 -28.59 -0.29 12.64
N ASP A 73 -29.41 -0.20 13.68
CA ASP A 73 -29.80 1.05 14.32
C ASP A 73 -29.58 0.85 15.82
N SER A 74 -28.66 1.61 16.41
CA SER A 74 -28.34 1.44 17.84
C SER A 74 -29.46 1.91 18.75
N GLY A 75 -30.45 2.65 18.23
CA GLY A 75 -31.28 3.53 19.05
C GLY A 75 -30.43 4.61 19.74
N TRP A 76 -31.05 5.39 20.62
CA TRP A 76 -30.31 6.33 21.46
C TRP A 76 -29.66 5.59 22.63
N ILE A 77 -28.34 5.69 22.73
CA ILE A 77 -27.55 5.15 23.82
C ILE A 77 -27.03 6.31 24.67
N ASN A 78 -27.40 6.33 25.96
CA ASN A 78 -26.93 7.34 26.93
C ASN A 78 -25.47 7.06 27.30
N SER A 79 -24.54 7.68 26.59
CA SER A 79 -23.10 7.54 26.80
C SER A 79 -22.33 8.68 26.12
N ALA A 80 -21.29 9.16 26.80
CA ALA A 80 -20.32 10.10 26.26
C ALA A 80 -19.21 9.41 25.43
N GLN A 81 -19.19 8.07 25.38
CA GLN A 81 -18.20 7.34 24.59
C GLN A 81 -18.38 7.62 23.09
N MET A 82 -17.26 7.87 22.41
CA MET A 82 -17.21 8.18 20.98
C MET A 82 -16.06 7.47 20.27
N GLN A 83 -15.33 6.62 20.99
CA GLN A 83 -14.17 5.90 20.49
C GLN A 83 -14.41 4.41 20.60
N LEU A 84 -14.12 3.69 19.52
CA LEU A 84 -14.07 2.24 19.45
C LEU A 84 -15.38 1.56 19.88
N ILE A 85 -16.51 2.13 19.46
CA ILE A 85 -17.82 1.57 19.74
C ILE A 85 -18.00 0.31 18.89
N ASP A 86 -18.09 -0.85 19.55
CA ASP A 86 -18.32 -2.13 18.87
C ASP A 86 -19.62 -2.09 18.06
N TYR A 87 -19.52 -2.53 16.81
CA TYR A 87 -20.69 -2.84 15.99
C TYR A 87 -21.53 -3.96 16.63
N LYS A 88 -22.83 -3.68 16.84
CA LYS A 88 -23.81 -4.61 17.46
C LYS A 88 -25.01 -4.90 16.55
N GLY A 89 -24.87 -4.69 15.25
CA GLY A 89 -25.93 -4.94 14.28
C GLY A 89 -26.03 -6.40 13.83
N LYS A 90 -26.74 -6.60 12.72
CA LYS A 90 -26.85 -7.90 12.04
C LYS A 90 -25.47 -8.45 11.66
N GLN A 91 -25.34 -9.76 11.54
CA GLN A 91 -24.10 -10.38 11.08
C GLN A 91 -23.67 -9.80 9.72
N LEU A 92 -22.42 -9.35 9.65
CA LEU A 92 -21.82 -8.86 8.41
C LEU A 92 -21.55 -10.02 7.45
N GLN A 93 -21.56 -9.73 6.16
CA GLN A 93 -21.23 -10.68 5.10
C GLN A 93 -19.89 -10.30 4.48
N SER A 94 -19.12 -11.29 4.02
CA SER A 94 -17.90 -11.09 3.26
C SER A 94 -18.17 -10.37 1.93
N ASP A 95 -17.15 -9.64 1.45
CA ASP A 95 -17.20 -8.84 0.23
C ASP A 95 -18.49 -8.01 0.14
N ARG A 96 -18.73 -7.12 1.10
CA ARG A 96 -19.84 -6.17 1.10
C ARG A 96 -19.37 -4.79 1.55
N THR A 97 -20.06 -3.75 1.08
CA THR A 97 -19.87 -2.38 1.59
C THR A 97 -21.03 -2.02 2.49
N TYR A 98 -20.71 -1.46 3.65
CA TYR A 98 -21.66 -0.95 4.63
C TYR A 98 -21.46 0.55 4.80
N PHE A 99 -22.56 1.30 4.82
CA PHE A 99 -22.55 2.75 4.98
C PHE A 99 -23.07 3.09 6.36
N TRP A 100 -22.48 4.07 7.03
CA TRP A 100 -22.89 4.45 8.37
C TRP A 100 -22.80 5.95 8.63
N LYS A 101 -23.52 6.39 9.66
CA LYS A 101 -23.48 7.77 10.16
C LYS A 101 -23.94 7.82 11.61
N VAL A 102 -23.60 8.91 12.29
CA VAL A 102 -23.89 9.11 13.71
C VAL A 102 -24.61 10.42 13.94
N ALA A 103 -25.54 10.44 14.88
CA ALA A 103 -26.08 11.65 15.49
C ALA A 103 -25.82 11.58 17.00
N VAL A 104 -25.65 12.73 17.63
CA VAL A 104 -25.37 12.83 19.08
C VAL A 104 -26.40 13.72 19.76
N LYS A 105 -26.51 13.61 21.08
CA LYS A 105 -27.16 14.61 21.93
C LYS A 105 -26.12 15.43 22.66
N ASP A 106 -26.33 16.74 22.72
CA ASP A 106 -25.46 17.66 23.45
C ASP A 106 -25.74 17.67 24.96
N GLU A 107 -25.11 18.60 25.68
CA GLU A 107 -25.24 18.77 27.13
C GLU A 107 -26.65 19.20 27.57
N LYS A 108 -27.47 19.71 26.65
CA LYS A 108 -28.86 20.14 26.87
C LYS A 108 -29.87 19.11 26.34
N GLY A 109 -29.38 17.93 25.93
CA GLY A 109 -30.20 16.85 25.37
C GLY A 109 -30.69 17.10 23.94
N LYS A 110 -30.16 18.13 23.25
CA LYS A 110 -30.56 18.45 21.87
C LYS A 110 -29.85 17.55 20.88
N VAL A 111 -30.60 17.11 19.88
CA VAL A 111 -30.12 16.21 18.84
C VAL A 111 -29.34 17.00 17.77
N SER A 112 -28.14 16.55 17.46
CA SER A 112 -27.32 17.10 16.38
C SER A 112 -27.87 16.73 14.99
N ALA A 113 -27.41 17.44 13.96
CA ALA A 113 -27.45 16.88 12.61
C ALA A 113 -26.65 15.56 12.55
N TRP A 114 -27.00 14.71 11.58
CA TRP A 114 -26.20 13.52 11.28
C TRP A 114 -24.82 13.90 10.77
N SER A 115 -23.81 13.09 11.07
CA SER A 115 -22.51 13.14 10.42
C SER A 115 -22.64 13.00 8.91
N LYS A 116 -21.60 13.42 8.18
CA LYS A 116 -21.42 12.96 6.80
C LYS A 116 -21.40 11.41 6.81
N PRO A 117 -22.08 10.74 5.84
CA PRO A 117 -21.97 9.31 5.69
C PRO A 117 -20.52 8.87 5.48
N ALA A 118 -20.10 7.85 6.23
CA ALA A 118 -18.87 7.12 6.03
C ALA A 118 -19.21 5.67 5.62
N TYR A 119 -18.21 4.88 5.28
CA TYR A 119 -18.40 3.48 4.93
C TYR A 119 -17.25 2.61 5.43
N TRP A 120 -17.44 1.30 5.37
CA TRP A 120 -16.34 0.34 5.29
C TRP A 120 -16.74 -0.76 4.31
N SER A 121 -15.78 -1.49 3.76
CA SER A 121 -16.08 -2.78 3.13
C SER A 121 -15.45 -3.93 3.89
N THR A 122 -16.12 -5.07 3.85
CA THR A 122 -15.66 -6.32 4.42
C THR A 122 -14.81 -7.08 3.40
N GLY A 123 -13.80 -7.77 3.91
CA GLY A 123 -13.00 -8.71 3.15
C GLY A 123 -13.64 -10.09 3.15
N LEU A 124 -12.82 -11.13 3.17
CA LEU A 124 -13.25 -12.51 3.35
C LEU A 124 -12.99 -12.93 4.80
N PHE A 125 -14.03 -13.37 5.50
CA PHE A 125 -13.94 -13.66 6.94
C PHE A 125 -13.31 -15.03 7.24
N ASN A 126 -13.50 -16.01 6.37
CA ASN A 126 -13.06 -17.38 6.58
C ASN A 126 -12.08 -17.83 5.49
N GLN A 127 -11.10 -18.66 5.86
CA GLN A 127 -10.13 -19.22 4.91
C GLN A 127 -10.81 -20.05 3.82
N SER A 128 -11.91 -20.74 4.16
CA SER A 128 -12.68 -21.57 3.21
C SER A 128 -13.41 -20.76 2.13
N GLU A 129 -13.50 -19.44 2.26
CA GLU A 129 -14.06 -18.57 1.22
C GLU A 129 -13.06 -18.29 0.09
N TRP A 130 -11.77 -18.58 0.33
CA TRP A 130 -10.75 -18.53 -0.70
C TRP A 130 -10.81 -19.79 -1.56
N GLN A 131 -11.17 -19.59 -2.83
CA GLN A 131 -11.19 -20.64 -3.86
C GLN A 131 -9.92 -20.63 -4.71
N ALA A 132 -9.13 -19.56 -4.58
CA ALA A 132 -7.89 -19.37 -5.29
C ALA A 132 -6.75 -20.25 -4.75
N LYS A 133 -5.75 -20.45 -5.59
CA LYS A 133 -4.51 -21.16 -5.27
C LYS A 133 -3.37 -20.17 -5.13
N TRP A 134 -2.41 -20.48 -4.26
CA TRP A 134 -1.15 -19.76 -4.24
C TRP A 134 -0.38 -20.06 -5.52
N ILE A 135 0.09 -19.02 -6.20
CA ILE A 135 0.87 -19.13 -7.43
C ILE A 135 2.16 -18.29 -7.36
N GLY A 136 3.18 -18.72 -8.10
CA GLY A 136 4.45 -18.01 -8.25
C GLY A 136 5.24 -18.53 -9.47
N THR A 137 6.56 -18.38 -9.41
CA THR A 137 7.49 -18.98 -10.40
C THR A 137 8.15 -20.23 -9.83
N ALA A 138 8.76 -21.06 -10.68
CA ALA A 138 9.56 -22.20 -10.24
C ALA A 138 10.89 -21.83 -9.55
N GLN A 139 11.28 -20.54 -9.52
CA GLN A 139 12.54 -20.11 -8.92
C GLN A 139 12.46 -20.21 -7.39
N VAL A 140 13.54 -20.67 -6.77
CA VAL A 140 13.68 -20.75 -5.32
C VAL A 140 15.00 -20.08 -4.93
N PHE A 141 14.96 -19.27 -3.89
CA PHE A 141 16.12 -18.54 -3.39
C PHE A 141 17.20 -19.48 -2.84
N ASP A 142 18.44 -19.25 -3.29
CA ASP A 142 19.64 -19.88 -2.77
C ASP A 142 20.40 -18.91 -1.86
N PRO A 143 20.38 -19.11 -0.52
CA PRO A 143 21.02 -18.21 0.43
C PRO A 143 22.56 -18.22 0.36
N LYS A 144 23.17 -19.13 -0.42
CA LYS A 144 24.62 -19.17 -0.61
C LYS A 144 25.12 -18.15 -1.63
N GLN A 145 24.22 -17.56 -2.43
CA GLN A 145 24.60 -16.55 -3.41
C GLN A 145 24.77 -15.18 -2.77
N SER A 146 25.65 -14.35 -3.34
CA SER A 146 25.91 -12.98 -2.88
C SER A 146 24.76 -12.02 -3.19
N ASP A 147 24.04 -12.27 -4.28
CA ASP A 147 22.85 -11.55 -4.72
C ASP A 147 21.72 -12.54 -4.98
N CYS A 148 20.48 -12.06 -4.86
CA CYS A 148 19.29 -12.87 -5.09
C CYS A 148 19.27 -13.45 -6.51
N ASN A 149 19.03 -14.77 -6.59
CA ASN A 149 18.81 -15.51 -7.83
C ASN A 149 17.33 -15.53 -8.25
N VAL A 150 16.43 -15.06 -7.39
CA VAL A 150 14.99 -14.96 -7.67
C VAL A 150 14.68 -13.59 -8.25
N VAL A 151 13.97 -13.56 -9.38
CA VAL A 151 13.50 -12.32 -10.00
C VAL A 151 12.24 -11.81 -9.33
N ASP A 152 11.88 -10.55 -9.59
CA ASP A 152 10.55 -10.03 -9.26
C ASP A 152 9.60 -10.36 -10.44
N PRO A 153 8.75 -11.39 -10.35
CA PRO A 153 8.03 -11.88 -11.51
C PRO A 153 6.78 -11.05 -11.83
N TRP A 154 6.46 -10.97 -13.11
CA TRP A 154 5.13 -10.63 -13.57
C TRP A 154 4.27 -11.88 -13.67
N LEU A 155 3.00 -11.76 -13.28
CA LEU A 155 1.97 -12.76 -13.47
C LEU A 155 0.77 -12.10 -14.14
N ARG A 156 0.12 -12.77 -15.10
CA ARG A 156 -1.07 -12.23 -15.77
C ARG A 156 -2.07 -13.30 -16.15
N LYS A 157 -3.33 -12.89 -16.27
CA LYS A 157 -4.43 -13.70 -16.81
C LYS A 157 -5.34 -12.85 -17.67
N VAL A 158 -5.64 -13.37 -18.87
CA VAL A 158 -6.67 -12.83 -19.75
C VAL A 158 -7.97 -13.58 -19.49
N PHE A 159 -9.08 -12.86 -19.37
CA PHE A 159 -10.41 -13.43 -19.19
C PHE A 159 -11.44 -12.58 -19.91
N ASN A 160 -12.65 -13.13 -20.09
CA ASN A 160 -13.71 -12.48 -20.83
C ASN A 160 -14.90 -12.16 -19.92
N LEU A 161 -15.45 -10.95 -20.06
CA LEU A 161 -16.66 -10.51 -19.36
C LEU A 161 -17.79 -10.27 -20.33
N LYS A 162 -18.99 -10.76 -20.01
CA LYS A 162 -20.20 -10.48 -20.80
C LYS A 162 -20.63 -9.01 -20.67
N THR A 163 -20.56 -8.47 -19.47
CA THR A 163 -20.96 -7.11 -19.13
C THR A 163 -19.98 -6.49 -18.15
N LYS A 164 -19.89 -5.16 -18.14
CA LYS A 164 -19.10 -4.44 -17.14
C LYS A 164 -19.75 -4.63 -15.76
N PRO A 165 -19.01 -5.07 -14.73
CA PRO A 165 -19.56 -5.21 -13.40
C PRO A 165 -19.82 -3.85 -12.75
N ALA A 166 -20.90 -3.75 -11.99
CA ALA A 166 -21.15 -2.57 -11.14
C ALA A 166 -20.20 -2.50 -9.94
N ARG A 167 -19.67 -3.67 -9.52
CA ARG A 167 -18.70 -3.82 -8.42
C ARG A 167 -17.82 -5.03 -8.69
N ALA A 168 -16.54 -4.90 -8.40
CA ALA A 168 -15.56 -5.98 -8.47
C ALA A 168 -14.42 -5.62 -7.53
N THR A 169 -14.31 -6.35 -6.42
CA THR A 169 -13.20 -6.23 -5.47
C THR A 169 -12.22 -7.37 -5.71
N PHE A 170 -10.96 -7.07 -5.97
CA PHE A 170 -9.89 -8.06 -6.07
C PHE A 170 -9.12 -8.11 -4.75
N PHE A 171 -9.26 -9.22 -4.03
CA PHE A 171 -8.52 -9.47 -2.80
C PHE A 171 -7.21 -10.15 -3.17
N VAL A 172 -6.08 -9.56 -2.75
CA VAL A 172 -4.74 -10.04 -3.10
C VAL A 172 -3.92 -10.20 -1.84
N ALA A 173 -3.52 -11.43 -1.52
CA ALA A 173 -2.56 -11.74 -0.47
C ALA A 173 -1.24 -12.20 -1.09
N SER A 174 -0.12 -11.67 -0.60
CA SER A 174 1.20 -12.05 -1.09
C SER A 174 2.19 -12.31 0.05
N VAL A 175 3.18 -13.14 -0.24
CA VAL A 175 4.41 -13.24 0.53
C VAL A 175 5.50 -12.53 -0.27
N GLY A 176 6.17 -11.57 0.35
CA GLY A 176 6.86 -10.50 -0.39
C GLY A 176 5.90 -9.34 -0.68
N TYR A 177 6.19 -8.57 -1.72
CA TYR A 177 5.38 -7.42 -2.13
C TYR A 177 4.58 -7.70 -3.40
N HIS A 178 3.56 -6.86 -3.68
CA HIS A 178 2.85 -6.89 -4.94
C HIS A 178 2.40 -5.51 -5.42
N GLU A 179 2.20 -5.40 -6.73
CA GLU A 179 1.42 -4.35 -7.40
C GLU A 179 0.37 -5.00 -8.32
N VAL A 180 -0.82 -4.40 -8.40
CA VAL A 180 -1.93 -4.89 -9.24
C VAL A 180 -2.12 -3.97 -10.44
N TYR A 181 -2.37 -4.57 -11.60
CA TYR A 181 -2.67 -3.88 -12.86
C TYR A 181 -3.92 -4.47 -13.51
N VAL A 182 -4.76 -3.61 -14.09
CA VAL A 182 -5.93 -4.00 -14.89
C VAL A 182 -5.90 -3.22 -16.20
N ASN A 183 -5.87 -3.93 -17.33
CA ASN A 183 -5.84 -3.34 -18.67
C ASN A 183 -4.80 -2.21 -18.80
N GLY A 184 -3.55 -2.48 -18.41
CA GLY A 184 -2.43 -1.54 -18.45
C GLY A 184 -2.33 -0.54 -17.29
N LYS A 185 -3.39 -0.37 -16.50
CA LYS A 185 -3.44 0.62 -15.41
C LYS A 185 -3.12 0.00 -14.06
N ARG A 186 -2.16 0.57 -13.34
CA ARG A 186 -1.91 0.24 -11.93
C ARG A 186 -3.15 0.59 -11.10
N ILE A 187 -3.54 -0.31 -10.19
CA ILE A 187 -4.64 -0.10 -9.25
C ILE A 187 -4.06 0.31 -7.90
N GLY A 188 -4.54 1.43 -7.37
CA GLY A 188 -4.01 2.03 -6.15
C GLY A 188 -2.66 2.74 -6.36
N ASN A 189 -2.21 3.41 -5.30
CA ASN A 189 -0.93 4.11 -5.23
C ASN A 189 -0.11 3.69 -3.99
N ASP A 190 -0.46 2.54 -3.43
CA ASP A 190 0.27 1.89 -2.33
C ASP A 190 1.61 1.37 -2.84
N ILE A 191 2.65 1.63 -2.07
CA ILE A 191 4.01 1.14 -2.32
C ILE A 191 4.37 0.10 -1.26
N LEU A 192 5.27 -0.83 -1.59
CA LEU A 192 5.71 -1.87 -0.65
C LEU A 192 4.51 -2.55 0.06
N SER A 193 3.49 -2.89 -0.74
CA SER A 193 2.24 -3.51 -0.27
C SER A 193 2.34 -5.03 -0.43
N PRO A 194 1.82 -5.85 0.51
CA PRO A 194 1.16 -5.46 1.74
C PRO A 194 2.18 -5.05 2.82
N SER A 195 1.68 -4.50 3.91
CA SER A 195 2.44 -4.31 5.14
C SER A 195 2.96 -5.65 5.65
N VAL A 196 4.25 -5.72 5.97
CA VAL A 196 4.95 -6.96 6.33
C VAL A 196 4.37 -7.61 7.58
N THR A 197 4.32 -8.93 7.59
CA THR A 197 3.98 -9.78 8.74
C THR A 197 4.99 -10.90 8.89
N ASP A 198 4.91 -11.64 9.99
CA ASP A 198 5.56 -12.93 10.12
C ASP A 198 5.02 -13.92 9.06
N HIS A 199 5.77 -14.05 7.96
CA HIS A 199 5.44 -14.93 6.83
C HIS A 199 5.69 -16.42 7.12
N SER A 200 6.10 -16.78 8.34
CA SER A 200 6.00 -18.17 8.82
C SER A 200 4.57 -18.54 9.24
N LYS A 201 3.68 -17.55 9.41
CA LYS A 201 2.31 -17.74 9.91
C LYS A 201 1.23 -17.14 9.04
N ARG A 202 1.49 -15.96 8.44
CA ARG A 202 0.44 -15.12 7.88
C ARG A 202 0.88 -14.41 6.61
N ALA A 203 -0.07 -14.26 5.69
CA ALA A 203 0.00 -13.28 4.61
C ALA A 203 -1.15 -12.29 4.74
N ARG A 204 -0.84 -10.99 4.70
CA ARG A 204 -1.89 -9.97 4.64
C ARG A 204 -2.46 -9.88 3.24
N TYR A 205 -3.77 -9.69 3.15
CA TYR A 205 -4.42 -9.34 1.89
C TYR A 205 -4.91 -7.90 1.87
N VAL A 206 -4.91 -7.32 0.67
CA VAL A 206 -5.41 -5.98 0.37
C VAL A 206 -6.57 -6.11 -0.62
N ALA A 207 -7.58 -5.27 -0.47
CA ALA A 207 -8.75 -5.22 -1.34
C ALA A 207 -8.63 -4.07 -2.35
N TYR A 208 -8.70 -4.40 -3.64
CA TYR A 208 -8.60 -3.44 -4.74
C TYR A 208 -9.95 -3.32 -5.46
N ASP A 209 -10.52 -2.12 -5.55
CA ASP A 209 -11.67 -1.88 -6.44
C ASP A 209 -11.20 -1.82 -7.90
N ILE A 210 -11.62 -2.81 -8.69
CA ILE A 210 -11.24 -2.94 -10.09
C ILE A 210 -12.41 -2.71 -11.05
N ALA A 211 -13.64 -2.48 -10.55
CA ALA A 211 -14.84 -2.42 -11.39
C ALA A 211 -14.74 -1.33 -12.47
N GLY A 212 -14.21 -0.17 -12.09
CA GLY A 212 -14.04 0.98 -12.99
C GLY A 212 -13.09 0.71 -14.17
N HIS A 213 -12.15 -0.23 -13.99
CA HIS A 213 -11.07 -0.54 -14.93
C HIS A 213 -11.39 -1.71 -15.87
N LEU A 214 -12.50 -2.40 -15.64
CA LEU A 214 -12.98 -3.51 -16.46
C LEU A 214 -13.91 -3.03 -17.58
N MET A 215 -13.96 -3.80 -18.65
CA MET A 215 -14.81 -3.57 -19.83
C MET A 215 -15.53 -4.85 -20.28
N PRO A 216 -16.64 -4.77 -21.04
CA PRO A 216 -17.17 -5.93 -21.75
C PRO A 216 -16.13 -6.50 -22.73
N GLY A 217 -16.10 -7.81 -22.90
CA GLY A 217 -15.11 -8.51 -23.72
C GLY A 217 -13.86 -8.93 -22.93
N LYS A 218 -12.72 -9.01 -23.63
CA LYS A 218 -11.45 -9.43 -23.04
C LYS A 218 -10.92 -8.36 -22.08
N ASN A 219 -10.40 -8.81 -20.94
CA ASN A 219 -9.68 -8.02 -19.96
C ASN A 219 -8.42 -8.76 -19.56
N VAL A 220 -7.43 -8.03 -19.08
CA VAL A 220 -6.25 -8.58 -18.41
C VAL A 220 -6.16 -8.04 -16.99
N ILE A 221 -5.94 -8.95 -16.04
CA ILE A 221 -5.42 -8.61 -14.72
C ILE A 221 -3.99 -9.11 -14.65
N ALA A 222 -3.10 -8.29 -14.10
CA ALA A 222 -1.72 -8.63 -13.89
C ALA A 222 -1.27 -8.26 -12.46
N ILE A 223 -0.34 -9.04 -11.94
CA ILE A 223 0.26 -8.87 -10.62
C ILE A 223 1.78 -8.89 -10.80
N TRP A 224 2.46 -7.88 -10.29
CA TRP A 224 3.92 -7.87 -10.20
C TRP A 224 4.32 -8.15 -8.77
N LEU A 225 5.06 -9.24 -8.54
CA LEU A 225 5.54 -9.57 -7.20
C LEU A 225 6.96 -9.09 -6.96
N GLY A 226 7.23 -8.63 -5.74
CA GLY A 226 8.56 -8.30 -5.25
C GLY A 226 9.07 -9.37 -4.29
N THR A 227 10.28 -9.84 -4.54
CA THR A 227 10.94 -10.92 -3.80
C THR A 227 11.13 -10.56 -2.33
N SER A 228 12.04 -9.64 -2.00
CA SER A 228 12.17 -8.96 -0.70
C SER A 228 11.83 -9.86 0.52
N TRP A 229 10.78 -9.54 1.28
CA TRP A 229 10.37 -10.30 2.48
C TRP A 229 9.98 -11.77 2.24
N SER A 230 9.82 -12.20 0.99
CA SER A 230 9.55 -13.60 0.68
C SER A 230 10.73 -14.54 0.96
N ILE A 231 11.95 -13.99 1.02
CA ILE A 231 13.19 -14.74 1.22
C ILE A 231 13.85 -14.48 2.57
N PHE A 232 13.21 -13.68 3.44
CA PHE A 232 13.78 -13.33 4.75
C PHE A 232 13.97 -14.59 5.60
N GLY A 233 15.23 -14.89 5.94
CA GLY A 233 15.64 -16.13 6.61
C GLY A 233 14.78 -16.51 7.83
N PRO A 234 14.52 -15.59 8.76
CA PRO A 234 13.68 -15.86 9.94
C PRO A 234 12.23 -16.28 9.65
N TYR A 235 11.70 -16.05 8.44
CA TYR A 235 10.35 -16.47 8.04
C TYR A 235 10.33 -17.78 7.24
N ASN A 236 11.48 -18.43 7.04
CA ASN A 236 11.57 -19.67 6.27
C ASN A 236 10.95 -20.83 7.05
N ILE A 237 10.04 -21.55 6.39
CA ILE A 237 9.38 -22.76 6.90
C ILE A 237 9.38 -23.82 5.81
N LYS A 238 9.28 -25.10 6.19
CA LYS A 238 9.38 -26.23 5.26
C LYS A 238 8.33 -26.20 4.15
N ASP A 239 7.11 -25.79 4.48
CA ASP A 239 5.94 -25.92 3.59
C ASP A 239 5.69 -24.65 2.74
N ARG A 240 6.63 -23.70 2.71
CA ARG A 240 6.54 -22.48 1.90
C ARG A 240 7.81 -22.33 1.06
N PRO A 241 7.70 -22.04 -0.25
CA PRO A 241 8.88 -21.76 -1.06
C PRO A 241 9.52 -20.42 -0.65
N ASN A 242 10.85 -20.34 -0.71
CA ASN A 242 11.59 -19.09 -0.57
C ASN A 242 11.57 -18.31 -1.90
N THR A 243 10.40 -17.82 -2.28
CA THR A 243 10.13 -17.11 -3.53
C THR A 243 8.86 -16.28 -3.34
N PRO A 244 8.65 -15.17 -4.08
CA PRO A 244 7.41 -14.43 -3.95
C PRO A 244 6.24 -15.24 -4.51
N ILE A 245 5.16 -15.31 -3.75
CA ILE A 245 3.94 -16.03 -4.11
C ILE A 245 2.71 -15.18 -3.81
N VAL A 246 1.61 -15.45 -4.52
CA VAL A 246 0.36 -14.71 -4.41
C VAL A 246 -0.85 -15.62 -4.47
N ILE A 247 -1.87 -15.32 -3.67
CA ILE A 247 -3.22 -15.85 -3.80
C ILE A 247 -4.17 -14.67 -3.98
N ALA A 248 -5.02 -14.72 -5.01
CA ALA A 248 -5.94 -13.63 -5.28
C ALA A 248 -7.26 -14.10 -5.88
N GLN A 249 -8.34 -13.41 -5.53
CA GLN A 249 -9.64 -13.64 -6.14
C GLN A 249 -10.53 -12.39 -6.22
N ALA A 250 -11.43 -12.37 -7.20
CA ALA A 250 -12.52 -11.40 -7.31
C ALA A 250 -13.82 -12.10 -7.69
N SER A 251 -14.93 -11.71 -7.03
CA SER A 251 -16.28 -12.03 -7.50
C SER A 251 -16.73 -10.96 -8.50
N ILE A 252 -17.05 -11.38 -9.73
CA ILE A 252 -17.42 -10.51 -10.84
C ILE A 252 -18.67 -11.08 -11.52
N ASN A 253 -19.81 -10.39 -11.35
CA ASN A 253 -21.10 -10.77 -11.93
C ASN A 253 -21.50 -12.25 -11.68
N GLY A 254 -21.19 -12.77 -10.49
CA GLY A 254 -21.51 -14.15 -10.09
C GLY A 254 -20.45 -15.19 -10.48
N ASN A 255 -19.42 -14.83 -11.24
CA ASN A 255 -18.24 -15.68 -11.48
C ASN A 255 -17.11 -15.29 -10.54
N VAL A 256 -16.25 -16.24 -10.19
CA VAL A 256 -15.04 -15.97 -9.41
C VAL A 256 -13.83 -16.07 -10.34
N ILE A 257 -13.08 -14.98 -10.45
CA ILE A 257 -11.74 -15.01 -11.04
C ILE A 257 -10.76 -15.32 -9.93
N VAL A 258 -9.93 -16.34 -10.12
CA VAL A 258 -8.98 -16.84 -9.13
C VAL A 258 -7.57 -16.95 -9.69
N THR A 259 -6.57 -16.88 -8.82
CA THR A 259 -5.22 -17.37 -9.09
C THR A 259 -5.20 -18.89 -9.14
N ASP A 260 -4.63 -19.43 -10.21
CA ASP A 260 -4.59 -20.85 -10.56
C ASP A 260 -3.48 -21.10 -11.62
N GLU A 261 -3.36 -22.33 -12.12
CA GLU A 261 -2.34 -22.78 -13.07
C GLU A 261 -2.47 -22.11 -14.44
N SER A 262 -3.65 -21.55 -14.76
CA SER A 262 -3.90 -20.90 -16.05
C SER A 262 -3.28 -19.51 -16.14
N TRP A 263 -2.79 -18.96 -15.02
CA TRP A 263 -1.99 -17.75 -15.03
C TRP A 263 -0.66 -17.99 -15.72
N LYS A 264 -0.18 -16.97 -16.41
CA LYS A 264 1.15 -16.99 -17.03
C LYS A 264 2.10 -16.11 -16.24
N THR A 265 3.38 -16.44 -16.26
CA THR A 265 4.45 -15.69 -15.60
C THR A 265 5.65 -15.43 -16.51
N HIS A 266 6.32 -14.30 -16.27
CA HIS A 266 7.53 -13.89 -16.94
C HIS A 266 8.44 -13.13 -15.98
N GLU A 267 9.75 -13.20 -16.17
CA GLU A 267 10.71 -12.40 -15.40
C GLU A 267 10.54 -10.91 -15.73
N SER A 268 10.48 -10.03 -14.73
CA SER A 268 10.52 -8.60 -15.00
C SER A 268 11.97 -8.09 -15.18
N PRO A 269 12.15 -6.86 -15.66
CA PRO A 269 13.44 -6.15 -15.62
C PRO A 269 13.98 -5.91 -14.21
N ASN A 270 13.14 -6.00 -13.18
CA ASN A 270 13.52 -5.72 -11.81
C ASN A 270 13.96 -7.00 -11.08
N LYS A 271 15.00 -6.86 -10.26
CA LYS A 271 15.45 -7.92 -9.36
C LYS A 271 16.06 -7.34 -8.10
N LEU A 272 15.84 -8.02 -6.98
CA LEU A 272 16.54 -7.74 -5.74
C LEU A 272 18.07 -7.93 -5.89
N LEU A 273 18.85 -6.95 -5.44
CA LEU A 273 20.27 -7.11 -5.11
C LEU A 273 20.40 -7.40 -3.61
N GLY A 274 21.34 -8.26 -3.22
CA GLY A 274 21.50 -8.75 -1.86
C GLY A 274 20.61 -9.96 -1.52
N VAL A 275 20.57 -10.30 -0.24
CA VAL A 275 19.93 -11.53 0.29
C VAL A 275 18.78 -11.23 1.26
N TRP A 276 18.38 -9.96 1.35
CA TRP A 276 17.33 -9.47 2.26
C TRP A 276 17.56 -9.88 3.72
N ASP A 277 18.77 -9.64 4.25
CA ASP A 277 19.11 -9.91 5.66
C ASP A 277 19.64 -8.63 6.33
N PHE A 278 19.69 -8.59 7.66
CA PHE A 278 20.17 -7.42 8.40
C PHE A 278 21.59 -7.04 7.96
N GLY A 279 21.78 -5.76 7.56
CA GLY A 279 23.04 -5.27 6.99
C GLY A 279 23.35 -5.74 5.56
N LYS A 280 22.44 -6.51 4.95
CA LYS A 280 22.53 -7.09 3.58
C LYS A 280 21.20 -7.01 2.83
N MET A 281 20.38 -6.00 3.15
CA MET A 281 19.08 -5.75 2.51
C MET A 281 19.23 -5.37 1.02
N GLY A 282 20.41 -4.86 0.65
CA GLY A 282 20.78 -4.56 -0.73
C GLY A 282 19.94 -3.45 -1.35
N GLY A 283 19.42 -3.68 -2.54
CA GLY A 283 18.63 -2.70 -3.30
C GLY A 283 18.04 -3.37 -4.53
N GLU A 284 17.92 -2.66 -5.65
CA GLU A 284 17.27 -3.20 -6.86
C GLU A 284 18.17 -3.02 -8.08
N ILE A 285 18.17 -4.01 -8.96
CA ILE A 285 18.71 -3.86 -10.30
C ILE A 285 17.58 -3.82 -11.30
N TRP A 286 17.61 -2.81 -12.17
CA TRP A 286 16.75 -2.72 -13.34
C TRP A 286 17.55 -3.00 -14.61
N ASP A 287 17.18 -4.02 -15.36
CA ASP A 287 17.79 -4.32 -16.67
C ASP A 287 16.90 -3.87 -17.82
N ALA A 288 17.13 -2.66 -18.34
CA ALA A 288 16.28 -2.08 -19.38
C ALA A 288 16.33 -2.86 -20.71
N ARG A 289 17.29 -3.77 -20.90
CA ARG A 289 17.34 -4.66 -22.07
C ARG A 289 16.25 -5.75 -22.02
N LYS A 290 15.67 -5.99 -20.83
CA LYS A 290 14.61 -6.98 -20.60
C LYS A 290 13.20 -6.37 -20.59
N GLU A 291 13.06 -5.08 -20.86
CA GLU A 291 11.76 -4.42 -20.89
C GLU A 291 10.85 -5.01 -21.95
N ILE A 292 9.61 -5.33 -21.56
CA ILE A 292 8.54 -5.74 -22.46
C ILE A 292 7.47 -4.64 -22.36
N PRO A 293 7.33 -3.77 -23.38
CA PRO A 293 6.26 -2.80 -23.42
C PRO A 293 4.90 -3.47 -23.33
N GLU A 294 3.93 -2.81 -22.71
CA GLU A 294 2.54 -3.26 -22.67
C GLU A 294 2.32 -4.68 -22.10
N TRP A 295 3.25 -5.20 -21.29
CA TRP A 295 3.19 -6.55 -20.69
C TRP A 295 1.89 -6.84 -19.91
N ASN A 296 1.24 -5.80 -19.42
CA ASN A 296 0.03 -5.82 -18.62
C ASN A 296 -1.23 -5.36 -19.40
N THR A 297 -1.18 -5.30 -20.74
CA THR A 297 -2.32 -5.05 -21.62
C THR A 297 -2.67 -6.28 -22.47
N LEU A 298 -3.73 -6.20 -23.29
CA LEU A 298 -4.10 -7.27 -24.22
C LEU A 298 -3.11 -7.40 -25.40
N GLU A 299 -2.29 -6.39 -25.67
CA GLU A 299 -1.30 -6.37 -26.76
C GLU A 299 -0.01 -7.13 -26.42
N CYS A 300 0.15 -7.57 -25.17
CA CYS A 300 1.33 -8.31 -24.73
C CYS A 300 1.53 -9.60 -25.54
N ASN A 301 2.72 -9.74 -26.14
CA ASN A 301 3.15 -11.00 -26.74
C ASN A 301 3.51 -12.02 -25.64
N GLU A 302 2.72 -13.09 -25.54
CA GLU A 302 2.88 -14.13 -24.53
C GLU A 302 3.76 -15.32 -24.95
N THR A 303 4.40 -15.31 -26.13
CA THR A 303 5.11 -16.49 -26.66
C THR A 303 6.15 -17.07 -25.70
N ASN A 304 6.86 -16.23 -24.94
CA ASN A 304 7.90 -16.66 -24.00
C ASN A 304 7.43 -16.72 -22.53
N TRP A 305 6.14 -16.53 -22.28
CA TRP A 305 5.58 -16.61 -20.93
C TRP A 305 5.38 -18.07 -20.53
N LYS A 306 5.68 -18.40 -19.28
CA LYS A 306 5.55 -19.75 -18.72
C LYS A 306 4.23 -19.86 -17.95
N ALA A 307 3.74 -21.07 -17.72
CA ALA A 307 2.65 -21.28 -16.78
C ALA A 307 3.11 -20.95 -15.35
N ALA A 308 2.20 -20.40 -14.53
CA ALA A 308 2.47 -20.17 -13.13
C ALA A 308 2.55 -21.51 -12.35
N VAL A 309 3.39 -21.55 -11.33
CA VAL A 309 3.54 -22.72 -10.45
C VAL A 309 2.59 -22.57 -9.27
N VAL A 310 1.81 -23.60 -8.98
CA VAL A 310 0.94 -23.66 -7.80
C VAL A 310 1.73 -24.12 -6.57
N TYR A 311 1.43 -23.49 -5.44
CA TYR A 311 1.94 -23.83 -4.12
C TYR A 311 0.78 -24.05 -3.14
N GLU A 312 1.06 -24.76 -2.04
CA GLU A 312 0.09 -25.05 -0.98
C GLU A 312 0.64 -24.69 0.41
N PRO A 313 1.11 -23.45 0.63
CA PRO A 313 1.63 -23.07 1.93
C PRO A 313 0.50 -22.97 2.96
N ASN A 314 0.77 -23.41 4.18
CA ASN A 314 -0.16 -23.27 5.29
C ASN A 314 -0.02 -21.87 5.94
N LEU A 315 -0.66 -20.86 5.34
CA LEU A 315 -0.64 -19.48 5.82
C LEU A 315 -2.04 -18.99 6.18
N ILE A 316 -2.13 -18.26 7.29
CA ILE A 316 -3.33 -17.51 7.64
C ILE A 316 -3.42 -16.29 6.72
N LEU A 317 -4.51 -16.19 5.96
CA LEU A 317 -4.88 -14.96 5.25
C LEU A 317 -5.63 -14.03 6.20
N SER A 318 -5.26 -12.76 6.25
CA SER A 318 -6.00 -11.75 7.00
C SER A 318 -5.90 -10.37 6.35
N ALA A 319 -6.91 -9.54 6.55
CA ALA A 319 -6.94 -8.20 5.98
C ALA A 319 -5.78 -7.34 6.50
N GLN A 320 -5.29 -6.44 5.67
CA GLN A 320 -4.49 -5.32 6.15
C GLN A 320 -5.38 -4.31 6.88
N GLN A 321 -5.06 -4.07 8.15
CA GLN A 321 -5.81 -3.16 9.04
C GLN A 321 -4.94 -1.98 9.49
N VAL A 322 -4.03 -1.54 8.63
CA VAL A 322 -3.13 -0.40 8.85
C VAL A 322 -3.11 0.45 7.59
N GLU A 323 -2.88 1.75 7.76
CA GLU A 323 -2.64 2.64 6.64
C GLU A 323 -1.50 2.10 5.76
N PRO A 324 -1.58 2.30 4.43
CA PRO A 324 -0.54 1.83 3.53
C PRO A 324 0.72 2.70 3.60
N ASN A 325 1.83 2.18 3.12
CA ASN A 325 3.03 2.98 2.90
C ASN A 325 2.84 3.96 1.74
N ARG A 326 3.42 5.15 1.87
CA ARG A 326 3.39 6.23 0.88
C ARG A 326 4.75 6.91 0.76
N LEU A 327 4.97 7.56 -0.38
CA LEU A 327 6.06 8.49 -0.60
C LEU A 327 5.70 9.85 0.02
N PHE A 328 6.60 10.40 0.82
CA PHE A 328 6.45 11.70 1.49
C PHE A 328 7.61 12.61 1.10
N ASN A 329 7.27 13.90 0.89
CA ASN A 329 8.20 15.02 0.67
C ASN A 329 9.28 14.72 -0.38
N GLU A 330 9.14 15.29 -1.59
CA GLU A 330 10.21 15.18 -2.58
C GLU A 330 11.50 15.80 -2.03
N ILE A 331 12.57 15.01 -2.00
CA ILE A 331 13.91 15.40 -1.60
C ILE A 331 14.71 15.63 -2.88
N THR A 332 15.28 16.81 -3.01
CA THR A 332 16.19 17.16 -4.10
C THR A 332 17.61 17.22 -3.56
N PRO A 333 18.61 16.72 -4.29
CA PRO A 333 19.99 16.84 -3.86
C PRO A 333 20.41 18.29 -3.76
N THR A 334 21.34 18.54 -2.84
CA THR A 334 21.93 19.85 -2.58
C THR A 334 23.25 20.05 -3.31
N ASP A 335 23.99 18.97 -3.56
CA ASP A 335 25.28 19.03 -4.25
C ASP A 335 25.64 17.71 -4.94
N ILE A 336 26.48 17.80 -5.97
CA ILE A 336 27.09 16.67 -6.68
C ILE A 336 28.56 16.99 -6.95
N VAL A 337 29.45 16.16 -6.41
CA VAL A 337 30.90 16.27 -6.57
C VAL A 337 31.42 15.12 -7.42
N GLU A 338 32.20 15.44 -8.45
CA GLU A 338 32.97 14.44 -9.19
C GLU A 338 34.22 14.05 -8.40
N ARG A 339 34.53 12.76 -8.37
CA ARG A 339 35.66 12.20 -7.63
C ARG A 339 36.79 11.77 -8.58
N PRO A 340 38.04 11.64 -8.08
CA PRO A 340 39.18 11.23 -8.89
C PRO A 340 39.04 9.87 -9.57
N ASP A 341 38.18 8.98 -9.06
CA ASP A 341 37.87 7.67 -9.65
C ASP A 341 36.79 7.73 -10.75
N GLY A 342 36.33 8.93 -11.12
CA GLY A 342 35.27 9.17 -12.10
C GLY A 342 33.85 8.90 -11.57
N SER A 343 33.69 8.58 -10.28
CA SER A 343 32.37 8.47 -9.66
C SER A 343 31.81 9.84 -9.26
N TYR A 344 30.49 9.93 -9.10
CA TYR A 344 29.82 11.13 -8.63
C TYR A 344 29.23 10.91 -7.24
N ARG A 345 29.57 11.79 -6.30
CA ARG A 345 29.03 11.78 -4.94
C ARG A 345 27.96 12.83 -4.80
N VAL A 346 26.76 12.37 -4.50
CA VAL A 346 25.56 13.19 -4.34
C VAL A 346 25.31 13.37 -2.84
N ASP A 347 25.05 14.62 -2.41
CA ASP A 347 24.52 14.93 -1.08
C ASP A 347 23.02 15.28 -1.21
N MET A 348 22.15 14.41 -0.67
CA MET A 348 20.70 14.60 -0.66
C MET A 348 20.26 15.69 0.34
N GLY A 349 21.18 16.26 1.11
CA GLY A 349 20.94 17.32 2.11
C GLY A 349 20.37 16.81 3.43
N VAL A 350 19.69 15.66 3.40
CA VAL A 350 19.04 15.03 4.55
C VAL A 350 19.18 13.51 4.47
N ASN A 351 19.33 12.84 5.61
CA ASN A 351 19.28 11.38 5.67
C ASN A 351 17.82 10.92 5.60
N PHE A 352 17.48 9.98 4.73
CA PHE A 352 16.11 9.47 4.62
C PHE A 352 16.11 7.97 4.33
N ALA A 353 15.08 7.28 4.84
CA ALA A 353 14.74 5.93 4.43
C ALA A 353 13.65 6.00 3.35
N GLY A 354 13.96 5.59 2.13
CA GLY A 354 12.95 5.57 1.09
C GLY A 354 13.43 5.30 -0.33
N TRP A 355 12.70 5.85 -1.29
CA TRP A 355 12.91 5.60 -2.71
C TRP A 355 13.70 6.71 -3.38
N THR A 356 14.40 6.33 -4.43
CA THR A 356 15.05 7.25 -5.35
C THR A 356 14.56 7.04 -6.78
N SER A 357 14.61 8.14 -7.55
CA SER A 357 14.44 8.15 -9.00
C SER A 357 15.66 8.83 -9.58
N ILE A 358 16.40 8.15 -10.45
CA ILE A 358 17.65 8.63 -11.01
C ILE A 358 17.62 8.47 -12.52
N ASN A 359 17.66 9.58 -13.25
CA ASN A 359 17.84 9.56 -14.70
C ASN A 359 19.29 9.18 -15.02
N VAL A 360 19.46 8.29 -15.98
CA VAL A 360 20.75 7.78 -16.41
C VAL A 360 20.85 7.73 -17.91
N SER A 361 22.08 7.89 -18.41
CA SER A 361 22.42 7.75 -19.82
C SER A 361 23.77 7.07 -19.97
N GLY A 362 23.92 6.26 -21.02
CA GLY A 362 25.14 5.51 -21.31
C GLY A 362 25.03 4.76 -22.63
N ASN A 363 25.99 3.90 -22.90
CA ASN A 363 25.89 2.95 -24.01
C ASN A 363 24.97 1.78 -23.62
N PRO A 364 24.25 1.16 -24.57
CA PRO A 364 23.52 -0.07 -24.31
C PRO A 364 24.41 -1.14 -23.66
N GLY A 365 23.96 -1.69 -22.53
CA GLY A 365 24.70 -2.66 -21.74
C GLY A 365 25.55 -2.08 -20.61
N ASP A 366 25.79 -0.77 -20.57
CA ASP A 366 26.48 -0.12 -19.45
C ASP A 366 25.69 -0.35 -18.15
N LYS A 367 26.39 -0.71 -17.08
CA LYS A 367 25.83 -0.83 -15.73
C LYS A 367 26.15 0.43 -14.93
N ILE A 368 25.13 1.13 -14.51
CA ILE A 368 25.22 2.27 -13.59
C ILE A 368 24.90 1.77 -12.19
N GLU A 369 25.78 2.02 -11.22
CA GLU A 369 25.60 1.57 -9.84
C GLU A 369 25.37 2.75 -8.91
N PHE A 370 24.45 2.56 -7.96
CA PHE A 370 24.09 3.54 -6.93
C PHE A 370 24.42 2.93 -5.57
N LEU A 371 25.42 3.47 -4.88
CA LEU A 371 25.81 3.03 -3.54
C LEU A 371 25.27 4.02 -2.51
N PHE A 372 24.48 3.54 -1.56
CA PHE A 372 23.75 4.36 -0.60
C PHE A 372 24.48 4.38 0.75
N SER A 373 24.64 5.57 1.31
CA SER A 373 25.36 5.76 2.58
C SER A 373 24.67 6.76 3.51
N GLU A 374 24.61 6.40 4.78
CA GLU A 374 24.25 7.28 5.90
C GLU A 374 25.44 8.05 6.46
N ARG A 375 26.64 7.93 5.83
CA ARG A 375 27.87 8.55 6.32
C ARG A 375 28.67 9.19 5.19
N ALA A 376 29.13 10.42 5.40
CA ALA A 376 29.86 11.20 4.39
C ALA A 376 31.13 10.50 3.88
N GLN A 377 31.85 9.84 4.79
CA GLN A 377 33.13 9.18 4.56
C GLN A 377 33.02 7.78 3.93
N ASP A 378 31.84 7.15 4.00
CA ASP A 378 31.64 5.79 3.50
C ASP A 378 30.92 5.82 2.15
N ASP A 379 31.39 5.03 1.18
CA ASP A 379 30.72 4.88 -0.12
C ASP A 379 29.36 4.21 -0.01
N MET A 380 29.23 3.28 0.93
CA MET A 380 28.07 2.44 1.14
C MET A 380 27.95 2.05 2.61
N THR A 381 26.76 2.14 3.18
CA THR A 381 26.43 1.59 4.50
C THR A 381 25.44 0.43 4.36
N PHE A 382 25.57 -0.60 5.20
CA PHE A 382 24.64 -1.74 5.26
C PHE A 382 24.40 -2.46 3.93
N SER A 383 25.42 -2.47 3.06
CA SER A 383 25.38 -3.07 1.72
C SER A 383 24.26 -2.53 0.82
N LEU A 384 23.74 -1.33 1.09
CA LEU A 384 22.63 -0.75 0.34
C LEU A 384 23.12 -0.26 -1.03
N ARG A 385 22.69 -0.98 -2.08
CA ARG A 385 23.10 -0.68 -3.46
C ARG A 385 22.00 -1.01 -4.46
N SER A 386 21.86 -0.18 -5.47
CA SER A 386 21.00 -0.42 -6.62
C SER A 386 21.79 -0.31 -7.92
N ALA A 387 21.22 -0.76 -9.02
CA ALA A 387 21.84 -0.63 -10.33
C ALA A 387 20.82 -0.46 -11.47
N PHE A 388 21.28 0.11 -12.57
CA PHE A 388 20.54 0.21 -13.82
C PHE A 388 21.41 -0.26 -14.98
N ILE A 389 20.92 -1.18 -15.81
CA ILE A 389 21.58 -1.58 -17.05
C ILE A 389 20.91 -0.83 -18.20
N ILE A 390 21.70 -0.07 -18.95
CA ILE A 390 21.23 0.77 -20.04
C ILE A 390 20.69 -0.09 -21.19
N GLY A 391 19.48 0.23 -21.64
CA GLY A 391 18.82 -0.42 -22.78
C GLY A 391 19.27 0.15 -24.13
N SER A 392 18.62 -0.29 -25.20
CA SER A 392 18.94 0.11 -26.58
C SER A 392 18.78 1.62 -26.85
N THR A 393 17.98 2.32 -26.06
CA THR A 393 17.73 3.77 -26.18
C THR A 393 18.90 4.63 -25.71
N GLY A 394 19.87 4.06 -24.98
CA GLY A 394 20.99 4.79 -24.37
C GLY A 394 20.62 5.66 -23.17
N LYS A 395 19.35 5.64 -22.72
CA LYS A 395 18.85 6.42 -21.58
C LYS A 395 17.75 5.69 -20.82
N GLY A 396 17.58 6.01 -19.54
CA GLY A 396 16.50 5.46 -18.73
C GLY A 396 16.37 6.15 -17.38
N THR A 397 15.44 5.68 -16.57
CA THR A 397 15.26 6.17 -15.20
C THR A 397 15.21 4.97 -14.27
N PHE A 398 16.18 4.85 -13.38
CA PHE A 398 16.07 3.95 -12.24
C PHE A 398 15.00 4.48 -11.29
N LYS A 399 14.06 3.63 -10.89
CA LYS A 399 13.07 3.93 -9.84
C LYS A 399 12.93 2.71 -8.96
N ASN A 400 13.07 2.90 -7.65
CA ASN A 400 12.76 1.85 -6.70
C ASN A 400 11.31 1.36 -6.84
N ARG A 401 11.07 0.11 -6.46
CA ARG A 401 9.72 -0.49 -6.51
C ARG A 401 9.41 -1.45 -5.37
N PHE A 402 10.30 -2.40 -5.09
CA PHE A 402 10.13 -3.44 -4.07
C PHE A 402 11.25 -3.46 -3.03
N ASN A 403 12.17 -2.49 -3.09
CA ASN A 403 13.16 -2.22 -2.05
C ASN A 403 13.21 -0.71 -1.75
N TYR A 404 13.95 -0.31 -0.72
CA TYR A 404 14.22 1.07 -0.36
C TYR A 404 15.61 1.16 0.29
N SER A 405 16.17 2.36 0.41
CA SER A 405 17.48 2.56 1.02
C SER A 405 17.42 3.66 2.07
N SER A 406 18.26 3.55 3.11
CA SER A 406 18.55 4.66 4.01
C SER A 406 19.84 5.34 3.58
N ALA A 407 19.75 6.63 3.25
CA ALA A 407 20.92 7.42 2.87
C ALA A 407 20.69 8.92 2.96
N ARG A 408 21.79 9.64 3.18
CA ARG A 408 21.96 11.04 2.76
C ARG A 408 22.86 11.14 1.53
N TRP A 409 23.82 10.22 1.41
CA TRP A 409 24.79 10.26 0.32
C TRP A 409 24.58 9.11 -0.66
N ILE A 410 24.73 9.42 -1.94
CA ILE A 410 24.68 8.43 -3.03
C ILE A 410 25.97 8.53 -3.83
N THR A 411 26.71 7.42 -3.97
CA THR A 411 27.85 7.32 -4.90
C THR A 411 27.36 6.69 -6.19
N ILE A 412 27.45 7.40 -7.31
CA ILE A 412 27.06 6.92 -8.63
C ILE A 412 28.31 6.53 -9.41
N LYS A 413 28.39 5.26 -9.83
CA LYS A 413 29.48 4.73 -10.64
C LYS A 413 28.97 4.35 -12.04
N GLY A 414 29.85 4.49 -13.04
CA GLY A 414 29.56 4.11 -14.44
C GLY A 414 28.92 5.21 -15.30
N LEU A 415 28.60 6.38 -14.74
CA LEU A 415 28.15 7.53 -15.55
C LEU A 415 29.34 8.15 -16.30
N LYS A 416 29.12 8.54 -17.56
CA LYS A 416 30.13 9.21 -18.39
C LYS A 416 30.24 10.71 -18.13
N ASN A 417 29.13 11.32 -17.74
CA ASN A 417 29.02 12.76 -17.53
C ASN A 417 28.40 13.03 -16.16
N LYS A 418 28.73 14.19 -15.59
CA LYS A 418 28.16 14.65 -14.33
C LYS A 418 26.64 14.78 -14.45
N PRO A 419 25.85 14.09 -13.62
CA PRO A 419 24.39 14.24 -13.64
C PRO A 419 24.00 15.61 -13.11
N ALA A 420 22.84 16.11 -13.56
CA ALA A 420 22.25 17.32 -12.99
C ALA A 420 21.56 17.00 -11.65
N LEU A 421 21.42 18.00 -10.77
CA LEU A 421 20.63 17.85 -9.54
C LEU A 421 19.19 17.42 -9.85
N SER A 422 18.61 17.92 -10.95
CA SER A 422 17.26 17.58 -11.40
C SER A 422 17.10 16.13 -11.88
N ASP A 423 18.20 15.42 -12.15
CA ASP A 423 18.16 14.01 -12.55
C ASP A 423 17.91 13.07 -11.39
N ILE A 424 18.05 13.55 -10.16
CA ILE A 424 18.01 12.74 -8.95
C ILE A 424 16.93 13.27 -8.04
N LYS A 425 16.04 12.37 -7.61
CA LYS A 425 14.97 12.67 -6.66
C LYS A 425 14.92 11.58 -5.61
N GLY A 426 14.64 11.97 -4.37
CA GLY A 426 14.39 11.08 -3.25
C GLY A 426 12.99 11.31 -2.67
N TRP A 427 12.47 10.32 -1.95
CA TRP A 427 11.26 10.47 -1.15
C TRP A 427 11.40 9.58 0.08
N MET A 428 10.99 10.11 1.24
CA MET A 428 10.86 9.29 2.44
C MET A 428 9.69 8.32 2.28
N ILE A 429 9.86 7.09 2.76
CA ILE A 429 8.77 6.13 2.88
C ILE A 429 8.36 6.01 4.33
N ARG A 430 7.06 6.12 4.58
CA ARG A 430 6.47 5.72 5.87
C ARG A 430 5.03 5.28 5.68
N THR A 431 4.49 4.67 6.72
CA THR A 431 3.06 4.43 6.86
C THR A 431 2.30 5.75 6.85
N ASN A 432 1.20 5.81 6.11
CA ASN A 432 0.40 7.02 5.90
C ASN A 432 -0.53 7.38 7.06
N PHE A 433 -0.06 7.25 8.30
CA PHE A 433 -0.78 7.80 9.44
C PHE A 433 -0.71 9.34 9.44
N ALA A 434 -1.79 9.98 9.85
CA ALA A 434 -1.86 11.43 10.03
C ALA A 434 -1.02 11.88 11.24
N ASN A 435 -0.53 13.11 11.20
CA ASN A 435 0.12 13.71 12.39
C ASN A 435 -0.90 13.81 13.53
N ALA A 436 -0.54 13.30 14.71
CA ALA A 436 -1.39 13.36 15.90
C ALA A 436 -1.18 14.65 16.71
N SER A 437 0.00 15.27 16.62
CA SER A 437 0.36 16.45 17.39
C SER A 437 1.35 17.36 16.63
N THR A 438 1.46 18.59 17.11
CA THR A 438 2.48 19.57 16.74
C THR A 438 3.11 20.11 18.03
N PHE A 439 4.38 20.53 17.98
CA PHE A 439 5.09 21.13 19.11
C PHE A 439 5.91 22.32 18.61
N GLU A 440 5.88 23.40 19.39
CA GLU A 440 6.72 24.58 19.20
C GLU A 440 6.94 25.26 20.56
N CYS A 441 8.15 25.73 20.81
CA CYS A 441 8.47 26.57 21.97
C CYS A 441 9.50 27.65 21.60
N ALA A 442 9.85 28.51 22.56
CA ALA A 442 10.83 29.58 22.35
C ALA A 442 12.27 29.07 22.16
N ASP A 443 12.57 27.83 22.55
CA ASP A 443 13.90 27.22 22.41
C ASP A 443 14.04 26.55 21.04
N THR A 444 14.88 27.13 20.17
CA THR A 444 15.13 26.62 18.82
C THR A 444 15.74 25.23 18.80
N LEU A 445 16.53 24.86 19.82
CA LEU A 445 17.11 23.52 19.92
C LEU A 445 16.01 22.48 20.16
N GLN A 446 15.03 22.78 21.01
CA GLN A 446 13.92 21.87 21.27
C GLN A 446 13.01 21.71 20.05
N ASN A 447 12.76 22.80 19.31
CA ASN A 447 12.06 22.73 18.04
C ASN A 447 12.82 21.85 17.03
N TRP A 448 14.14 21.98 16.96
CA TRP A 448 14.99 21.15 16.11
C TRP A 448 14.96 19.67 16.52
N ILE A 449 15.04 19.37 17.82
CA ILE A 449 14.91 18.00 18.35
C ILE A 449 13.55 17.40 17.96
N TYR A 450 12.45 18.13 18.19
CA TYR A 450 11.12 17.66 17.83
C TYR A 450 11.01 17.36 16.33
N ASN A 451 11.48 18.27 15.47
CA ASN A 451 11.46 18.08 14.02
C ASN A 451 12.32 16.89 13.58
N THR A 452 13.46 16.67 14.24
CA THR A 452 14.36 15.53 13.96
C THR A 452 13.74 14.21 14.40
N VAL A 453 13.12 14.16 15.58
CA VAL A 453 12.40 12.97 16.08
C VAL A 453 11.19 12.65 15.21
N LYS A 454 10.49 13.66 14.69
CA LYS A 454 9.38 13.47 13.76
C LYS A 454 9.83 12.93 12.39
N TRP A 455 11.05 13.25 11.98
CA TRP A 455 11.65 12.80 10.72
C TRP A 455 12.19 11.38 10.78
N THR A 456 12.73 10.98 11.93
CA THR A 456 13.24 9.62 12.20
C THR A 456 12.09 8.64 12.37
#